data_AF-A0A2N5AJC3-F1
#
_entry.id   AF-A0A2N5AJC3-F1
#
_cell.length_a   1.000
_cell.length_b   1.000
_cell.length_c   1.000
_cell.angle_alpha   90.00
_cell.angle_beta   90.00
_cell.angle_gamma   90.00
#
_symmetry.space_group_name_H-M   'P 1'
#
loop_
_entity.id
_entity.type
_entity.pdbx_description
1 polymer ?
#
loop_
_entity_poly.entity_id
_entity_poly.type
_entity_poly.pdbx_seq_one_letter_code
_entity_poly.pdbx_strand_id
1 'polypeptide(L)'
;MSQGLNNDIAVSKTRRVVKNLRWWVLVLFLLGVTVNYITRNSLGIIAPELKATLGITTEQYSWIVGAFQLAYTIFQPLCGWLIDVIGLKLGFMICATLWALACIAHAGAGSWLHLAMLRFFMGGAEAAATPANAKTIGEWFPKSERPIAAGWAGVGFSIGAMLAPPIIYFAHASFGWQGAFMFTGALALLWV
;
A
#
# COMPACT_ATOMS: atom_id res chain seq x y z
N MET A 1 -27.61 -44.57 37.60
CA MET A 1 -27.62 -43.91 36.28
C MET A 1 -27.43 -42.41 36.55
N SER A 2 -26.21 -41.86 36.42
CA SER A 2 -25.62 -41.36 35.15
C SER A 2 -26.61 -40.44 34.44
N GLN A 3 -26.45 -39.14 34.23
CA GLN A 3 -25.34 -38.19 34.14
C GLN A 3 -26.04 -36.81 34.26
N GLY A 4 -25.48 -35.76 34.88
CA GLY A 4 -24.35 -35.04 34.32
C GLY A 4 -24.75 -34.22 33.08
N LEU A 5 -25.56 -33.16 33.22
CA LEU A 5 -25.60 -32.06 32.25
C LEU A 5 -25.60 -30.73 33.01
N ASN A 6 -24.44 -30.52 33.61
CA ASN A 6 -23.92 -29.23 34.00
C ASN A 6 -23.77 -28.36 32.74
N ASN A 7 -23.94 -27.04 32.93
CA ASN A 7 -23.35 -25.99 32.12
C ASN A 7 -23.40 -26.15 30.59
N ASP A 8 -24.30 -25.41 29.96
CA ASP A 8 -23.90 -24.57 28.83
C ASP A 8 -24.75 -23.30 28.87
N ILE A 9 -24.32 -22.38 29.73
CA ILE A 9 -24.55 -20.95 29.52
C ILE A 9 -24.05 -20.69 28.10
N ALA A 10 -24.97 -20.62 27.15
CA ALA A 10 -24.70 -20.07 25.83
C ALA A 10 -24.28 -18.63 26.07
N VAL A 11 -22.97 -18.44 26.28
CA VAL A 11 -22.31 -17.14 26.22
C VAL A 11 -22.47 -16.71 24.77
N SER A 12 -23.63 -16.10 24.49
CA SER A 12 -23.81 -15.20 23.37
C SER A 12 -22.66 -14.22 23.48
N LYS A 13 -21.59 -14.45 22.72
CA LYS A 13 -20.56 -13.45 22.47
C LYS A 13 -21.32 -12.29 21.85
N THR A 14 -21.74 -11.34 22.67
CA THR A 14 -22.23 -10.04 22.24
C THR A 14 -21.16 -9.52 21.30
N ARG A 15 -21.37 -9.65 19.98
CA ARG A 15 -20.48 -9.04 18.99
C ARG A 15 -20.47 -7.57 19.37
N ARG A 16 -19.32 -7.06 19.82
CA ARG A 16 -19.17 -5.63 20.10
C ARG A 16 -19.52 -4.90 18.81
N VAL A 17 -20.69 -4.28 18.78
CA VAL A 17 -21.11 -3.45 17.64
C VAL A 17 -20.32 -2.16 17.73
N VAL A 18 -19.22 -2.08 16.98
CA VAL A 18 -18.42 -0.87 16.90
C VAL A 18 -19.27 0.19 16.19
N LYS A 19 -19.67 1.24 16.92
CA LYS A 19 -20.39 2.38 16.32
C LYS A 19 -19.53 2.97 15.20
N ASN A 20 -20.14 3.26 14.05
CA ASN A 20 -19.49 3.87 12.89
C ASN A 20 -18.33 3.07 12.28
N LEU A 21 -18.35 1.72 12.39
CA LEU A 21 -17.29 0.84 11.86
C LEU A 21 -16.90 1.15 10.40
N ARG A 22 -17.85 1.49 9.53
CA ARG A 22 -17.59 1.89 8.13
C ARG A 22 -16.59 3.05 7.99
N TRP A 23 -16.66 4.03 8.89
CA TRP A 23 -15.76 5.18 8.92
C TRP A 23 -14.39 4.80 9.46
N TRP A 24 -14.32 3.89 10.44
CA TRP A 24 -13.04 3.33 10.90
C TRP A 24 -12.33 2.52 9.82
N VAL A 25 -13.07 1.74 9.03
CA VAL A 25 -12.53 1.03 7.87
C VAL A 25 -12.00 2.01 6.83
N LEU A 26 -12.73 3.11 6.57
CA LEU A 26 -12.27 4.16 5.67
C LEU A 26 -10.98 4.83 6.18
N VAL A 27 -10.88 5.12 7.48
CA VAL A 27 -9.65 5.67 8.08
C VAL A 27 -8.49 4.68 7.96
N LEU A 28 -8.71 3.40 8.23
CA LEU A 28 -7.68 2.37 8.06
C LEU A 28 -7.21 2.28 6.61
N PHE A 29 -8.14 2.33 5.67
CA PHE A 29 -7.85 2.36 4.24
C PHE A 29 -7.07 3.61 3.84
N LEU A 30 -7.48 4.79 4.35
CA LEU A 30 -6.82 6.07 4.12
C LEU A 30 -5.36 6.02 4.60
N LEU A 31 -5.09 5.48 5.78
CA LEU A 31 -3.73 5.27 6.26
C LEU A 31 -2.91 4.40 5.30
N GLY A 32 -3.51 3.33 4.77
CA GLY A 32 -2.84 2.45 3.81
C GLY A 32 -2.50 3.14 2.52
N VAL A 33 -3.43 3.93 2.00
CA VAL A 33 -3.23 4.77 0.82
C VAL A 33 -2.14 5.82 1.05
N THR A 34 -2.13 6.45 2.22
CA THR A 34 -1.08 7.41 2.60
C THR A 34 0.30 6.75 2.57
N VAL A 35 0.43 5.57 3.19
CA VAL A 35 1.72 4.86 3.21
C VAL A 35 2.12 4.35 1.82
N ASN A 36 1.16 3.87 1.02
CA ASN A 36 1.36 3.53 -0.38
C ASN A 36 1.92 4.72 -1.19
N TYR A 37 1.40 5.92 -0.97
CA TYR A 37 1.91 7.11 -1.66
C TYR A 37 3.28 7.56 -1.14
N ILE A 38 3.58 7.34 0.14
CA ILE A 38 4.93 7.56 0.67
C ILE A 38 5.92 6.62 -0.03
N THR A 39 5.63 5.33 -0.12
CA THR A 39 6.52 4.35 -0.80
C THR A 39 6.64 4.63 -2.29
N ARG A 40 5.56 5.04 -2.96
CA ARG A 40 5.56 5.39 -4.38
C ARG A 40 6.52 6.55 -4.68
N ASN A 41 6.45 7.61 -3.87
CA ASN A 41 7.22 8.85 -4.06
C ASN A 41 8.70 8.72 -3.66
N SER A 42 9.09 7.67 -2.93
CA SER A 42 10.48 7.42 -2.49
C SER A 42 11.52 7.54 -3.60
N LEU A 43 11.35 6.84 -4.73
CA LEU A 43 12.29 6.88 -5.85
C LEU A 43 12.42 8.28 -6.43
N GLY A 44 11.31 9.01 -6.57
CA GLY A 44 11.34 10.36 -7.15
C GLY A 44 12.14 11.34 -6.30
N ILE A 45 12.01 11.24 -4.98
CA ILE A 45 12.72 12.08 -4.03
C ILE A 45 14.22 11.75 -4.00
N ILE A 46 14.58 10.47 -4.09
CA ILE A 46 15.97 9.99 -4.02
C ILE A 46 16.64 9.96 -5.42
N ALA A 47 15.88 10.20 -6.49
CA ALA A 47 16.36 10.09 -7.87
C ALA A 47 17.67 10.85 -8.16
N PRO A 48 17.88 12.10 -7.70
CA PRO A 48 19.13 12.82 -7.97
C PRO A 48 20.38 12.08 -7.46
N GLU A 49 20.31 11.52 -6.25
CA GLU A 49 21.41 10.77 -5.65
C GLU A 49 21.61 9.39 -6.28
N LEU A 50 20.53 8.67 -6.59
CA LEU A 50 20.61 7.38 -7.30
C LEU A 50 21.28 7.54 -8.67
N LYS A 51 20.94 8.61 -9.40
CA LYS A 51 21.56 8.91 -10.69
C LYS A 51 23.05 9.20 -10.56
N ALA A 52 23.45 9.96 -9.55
CA ALA A 52 24.86 10.26 -9.31
C ALA A 52 25.64 9.03 -8.85
N THR A 53 25.10 8.26 -7.90
CA THR A 53 25.80 7.14 -7.24
C THR A 53 25.89 5.90 -8.13
N LEU A 54 24.82 5.60 -8.88
CA LEU A 54 24.74 4.40 -9.73
C LEU A 54 25.01 4.70 -11.21
N GLY A 55 25.37 5.94 -11.55
CA GLY A 55 25.65 6.35 -12.94
C GLY A 55 24.44 6.24 -13.88
N ILE A 56 23.23 6.43 -13.35
CA ILE A 56 21.98 6.23 -14.11
C ILE A 56 21.71 7.46 -14.98
N THR A 57 21.56 7.24 -16.29
CA THR A 57 21.21 8.31 -17.22
C THR A 57 19.77 8.76 -17.03
N THR A 58 19.42 9.96 -17.49
CA THR A 58 18.03 10.43 -17.47
C THR A 58 17.09 9.50 -18.25
N GLU A 59 17.56 8.94 -19.36
CA GLU A 59 16.81 7.97 -20.16
C GLU A 59 16.55 6.67 -19.38
N GLN A 60 17.57 6.10 -18.76
CA GLN A 60 17.43 4.90 -17.91
C GLN A 60 16.48 5.14 -16.74
N TYR A 61 16.55 6.33 -16.12
CA TYR A 61 15.61 6.71 -15.08
C TYR A 61 14.16 6.77 -15.60
N SER A 62 13.94 7.30 -16.81
CA SER A 62 12.63 7.27 -17.46
C SER A 62 12.14 5.83 -17.68
N TRP A 63 13.02 4.90 -18.05
CA TRP A 63 12.66 3.48 -18.16
C TRP A 63 12.27 2.86 -16.82
N ILE A 64 12.94 3.21 -15.72
CA ILE A 64 12.57 2.76 -14.36
C ILE A 64 11.16 3.24 -13.99
N VAL A 65 10.87 4.52 -14.22
CA VAL A 65 9.55 5.10 -13.96
C VAL A 65 8.49 4.48 -14.88
N GLY A 66 8.82 4.28 -16.16
CA GLY A 66 7.95 3.66 -17.14
C GLY A 66 7.60 2.21 -16.79
N ALA A 67 8.55 1.42 -16.29
CA ALA A 67 8.34 0.04 -15.86
C ALA A 67 7.27 -0.07 -14.76
N PHE A 68 7.30 0.85 -13.79
CA PHE A 68 6.26 0.96 -12.78
C PHE A 68 4.89 1.23 -13.41
N GLN A 69 4.81 2.21 -14.31
CA GLN A 69 3.54 2.64 -14.89
C GLN A 69 2.92 1.58 -15.80
N LEU A 70 3.77 0.88 -16.57
CA LEU A 70 3.38 -0.27 -17.40
C LEU A 70 2.81 -1.40 -16.53
N ALA A 71 3.54 -1.80 -15.48
CA ALA A 71 3.06 -2.82 -14.55
C ALA A 71 1.75 -2.40 -13.89
N TYR A 72 1.68 -1.18 -13.36
CA TYR A 72 0.48 -0.66 -12.71
C TYR A 72 -0.74 -0.77 -13.64
N THR A 73 -0.58 -0.40 -14.91
CA THR A 73 -1.67 -0.43 -15.90
C THR A 73 -2.12 -1.85 -16.24
N ILE A 74 -1.17 -2.76 -16.47
CA ILE A 74 -1.47 -4.16 -16.86
C ILE A 74 -2.09 -4.92 -15.68
N PHE A 75 -1.56 -4.73 -14.47
CA PHE A 75 -1.96 -5.50 -13.30
C PHE A 75 -3.20 -4.95 -12.62
N GLN A 76 -3.63 -3.70 -12.87
CA GLN A 76 -4.83 -3.14 -12.26
C GLN A 76 -6.10 -3.97 -12.48
N PRO A 77 -6.47 -4.41 -13.70
CA PRO A 77 -7.60 -5.31 -13.89
C PRO A 77 -7.37 -6.69 -13.27
N LEU A 78 -6.14 -7.21 -13.31
CA LEU A 78 -5.78 -8.52 -12.73
C LEU A 78 -5.93 -8.53 -11.21
N CYS A 79 -5.47 -7.47 -10.54
CA CYS A 79 -5.61 -7.30 -9.10
C CYS A 79 -7.07 -7.07 -8.71
N GLY A 80 -7.86 -6.38 -9.54
CA GLY A 80 -9.31 -6.26 -9.34
C GLY A 80 -9.99 -7.62 -9.33
N TRP A 81 -9.73 -8.43 -10.36
CA TRP A 81 -10.22 -9.81 -10.42
C TRP A 81 -9.74 -10.66 -9.23
N LEU A 82 -8.46 -10.56 -8.86
CA LEU A 82 -7.91 -11.28 -7.71
C LEU A 82 -8.67 -10.93 -6.43
N ILE A 83 -8.84 -9.64 -6.13
CA ILE A 83 -9.59 -9.15 -4.97
C ILE A 83 -11.06 -9.61 -4.98
N ASP A 84 -11.64 -9.82 -6.17
CA ASP A 84 -12.97 -10.40 -6.32
C ASP A 84 -13.04 -11.88 -5.96
N VAL A 85 -12.01 -12.66 -6.29
CA VAL A 85 -11.95 -14.10 -6.02
C VAL A 85 -11.54 -14.41 -4.58
N ILE A 86 -10.46 -13.81 -4.07
CA ILE A 86 -9.89 -14.14 -2.75
C ILE A 86 -10.37 -13.21 -1.63
N GLY A 87 -11.17 -12.20 -1.97
CA GLY A 87 -11.76 -11.25 -1.04
C GLY A 87 -10.89 -10.01 -0.77
N LEU A 88 -11.57 -8.91 -0.42
CA LEU A 88 -10.97 -7.58 -0.24
C LEU A 88 -9.83 -7.56 0.79
N LYS A 89 -10.07 -8.12 1.98
CA LYS A 89 -9.08 -8.08 3.07
C LYS A 89 -7.81 -8.84 2.70
N LEU A 90 -7.95 -10.11 2.31
CA LEU A 90 -6.80 -10.97 2.03
C LEU A 90 -6.07 -10.51 0.77
N GLY A 91 -6.79 -10.20 -0.30
CA GLY A 91 -6.18 -9.73 -1.55
C GLY A 91 -5.40 -8.44 -1.37
N PHE A 92 -5.96 -7.46 -0.67
CA PHE A 92 -5.26 -6.21 -0.43
C PHE A 92 -4.05 -6.40 0.50
N MET A 93 -4.15 -7.20 1.56
CA MET A 93 -3.02 -7.51 2.46
C MET A 93 -1.85 -8.19 1.74
N ILE A 94 -2.11 -9.13 0.83
CA ILE A 94 -1.06 -9.79 0.05
C ILE A 94 -0.34 -8.78 -0.83
N CYS A 95 -1.10 -8.00 -1.61
CA CYS A 95 -0.54 -6.94 -2.43
C CYS A 95 0.23 -5.90 -1.59
N ALA A 96 -0.27 -5.60 -0.39
CA ALA A 96 0.38 -4.74 0.59
C ALA A 96 1.73 -5.20 1.05
N THR A 97 1.79 -6.46 1.44
CA THR A 97 3.04 -7.10 1.82
C THR A 97 4.01 -7.07 0.63
N LEU A 98 3.55 -7.40 -0.57
CA LEU A 98 4.40 -7.45 -1.77
C LEU A 98 4.97 -6.09 -2.15
N TRP A 99 4.18 -5.01 -2.16
CA TRP A 99 4.73 -3.68 -2.47
C TRP A 99 5.70 -3.21 -1.38
N ALA A 100 5.42 -3.53 -0.12
CA ALA A 100 6.25 -3.13 1.00
C ALA A 100 7.62 -3.84 0.96
N LEU A 101 7.62 -5.15 0.70
CA LEU A 101 8.84 -5.93 0.49
C LEU A 101 9.62 -5.47 -0.75
N ALA A 102 8.91 -5.18 -1.85
CA ALA A 102 9.55 -4.61 -3.03
C ALA A 102 10.21 -3.27 -2.72
N CYS A 103 9.54 -2.40 -1.95
CA CYS A 103 10.10 -1.12 -1.50
C CYS A 103 11.39 -1.32 -0.69
N ILE A 104 11.39 -2.23 0.30
CA ILE A 104 12.61 -2.56 1.07
C ILE A 104 13.72 -3.08 0.16
N ALA A 105 13.39 -3.95 -0.80
CA ALA A 105 14.36 -4.52 -1.73
C ALA A 105 15.06 -3.47 -2.62
N HIS A 106 14.48 -2.27 -2.82
CA HIS A 106 15.16 -1.19 -3.54
C HIS A 106 16.45 -0.75 -2.85
N ALA A 107 16.56 -0.91 -1.53
CA ALA A 107 17.77 -0.60 -0.78
C ALA A 107 19.00 -1.41 -1.24
N GLY A 108 18.79 -2.59 -1.82
CA GLY A 108 19.85 -3.44 -2.37
C GLY A 108 20.12 -3.25 -3.87
N ALA A 109 19.47 -2.28 -4.53
CA ALA A 109 19.57 -2.13 -5.97
C ALA A 109 20.89 -1.48 -6.40
N GLY A 110 21.73 -2.22 -7.12
CA GLY A 110 23.03 -1.73 -7.61
C GLY A 110 23.05 -1.26 -9.07
N SER A 111 21.93 -1.33 -9.80
CA SER A 111 21.87 -0.94 -11.21
C SER A 111 20.49 -0.41 -11.61
N TRP A 112 20.43 0.33 -12.72
CA TRP A 112 19.15 0.83 -13.25
C TRP A 112 18.19 -0.31 -13.61
N LEU A 113 18.70 -1.45 -14.10
CA LEU A 113 17.88 -2.60 -14.46
C LEU A 113 17.30 -3.28 -13.21
N HIS A 114 18.09 -3.40 -12.13
CA HIS A 114 17.59 -3.88 -10.84
C HIS A 114 16.48 -2.97 -10.31
N LEU A 115 16.66 -1.65 -10.36
CA LEU A 115 15.63 -0.69 -9.97
C LEU A 115 14.37 -0.81 -10.85
N ALA A 116 14.52 -0.98 -12.17
CA ALA A 116 13.40 -1.12 -13.09
C ALA A 116 12.58 -2.39 -12.80
N MET A 117 13.24 -3.53 -12.55
CA MET A 117 12.56 -4.78 -12.17
C MET A 117 11.81 -4.64 -10.86
N LEU A 118 12.45 -4.08 -9.83
CA LEU A 118 11.80 -3.85 -8.53
C LEU A 118 10.62 -2.89 -8.66
N ARG A 119 10.74 -1.85 -9.49
CA ARG A 119 9.65 -0.92 -9.81
C ARG A 119 8.51 -1.59 -10.56
N PHE A 120 8.79 -2.51 -11.47
CA PHE A 120 7.77 -3.29 -12.16
C PHE A 120 6.96 -4.13 -11.18
N PHE A 121 7.63 -4.92 -10.32
CA PHE A 121 6.92 -5.74 -9.32
C PHE A 121 6.17 -4.89 -8.29
N MET A 122 6.76 -3.78 -7.84
CA MET A 122 6.09 -2.84 -6.94
C MET A 122 4.87 -2.22 -7.60
N GLY A 123 4.96 -1.80 -8.87
CA GLY A 123 3.82 -1.27 -9.64
C GLY A 123 2.70 -2.28 -9.81
N GLY A 124 3.05 -3.55 -10.07
CA GLY A 124 2.08 -4.64 -10.13
C GLY A 124 1.36 -4.88 -8.81
N ALA A 125 2.08 -4.87 -7.69
CA ALA A 125 1.49 -5.04 -6.36
C ALA A 125 0.64 -3.82 -5.94
N GLU A 126 1.12 -2.60 -6.19
CA GLU A 126 0.38 -1.37 -5.89
C GLU A 126 -0.89 -1.21 -6.73
N ALA A 127 -0.99 -1.89 -7.88
CA ALA A 127 -2.15 -1.83 -8.77
C ALA A 127 -3.46 -2.25 -8.08
N ALA A 128 -3.36 -3.03 -7.00
CA ALA A 128 -4.49 -3.45 -6.17
C ALA A 128 -5.16 -2.32 -5.36
N ALA A 129 -4.47 -1.20 -5.11
CA ALA A 129 -4.98 -0.14 -4.24
C ALA A 129 -6.26 0.52 -4.79
N THR A 130 -6.30 0.82 -6.09
CA THR A 130 -7.47 1.44 -6.73
C THR A 130 -8.71 0.54 -6.73
N PRO A 131 -8.65 -0.75 -7.18
CA PRO A 131 -9.80 -1.64 -7.09
C PRO A 131 -10.19 -1.95 -5.64
N ALA A 132 -9.22 -2.10 -4.72
CA ALA A 132 -9.52 -2.26 -3.30
C ALA A 132 -10.27 -1.06 -2.72
N ASN A 133 -9.91 0.17 -3.11
CA ASN A 133 -10.62 1.39 -2.70
C ASN A 133 -12.08 1.35 -3.19
N ALA A 134 -12.28 1.12 -4.48
CA ALA A 134 -13.59 1.08 -5.10
C ALA A 134 -14.50 0.03 -4.44
N LYS A 135 -13.94 -1.16 -4.17
CA LYS A 135 -14.66 -2.25 -3.51
C LYS A 135 -14.96 -1.95 -2.03
N THR A 136 -14.01 -1.37 -1.29
CA THR A 136 -14.22 -0.93 0.10
C THR A 136 -15.38 0.06 0.20
N ILE A 137 -15.39 1.08 -0.67
CA ILE A 137 -16.47 2.07 -0.71
C ILE A 137 -17.80 1.42 -1.13
N GLY A 138 -17.76 0.51 -2.10
CA GLY A 138 -18.93 -0.21 -2.59
C GLY A 138 -19.60 -1.10 -1.54
N GLU A 139 -18.81 -1.82 -0.75
CA GLU A 139 -19.27 -2.78 0.26
C GLU A 139 -19.68 -2.12 1.58
N TRP A 140 -18.96 -1.09 2.02
CA TRP A 140 -19.12 -0.53 3.37
C TRP A 140 -20.03 0.70 3.44
N PHE A 141 -20.27 1.40 2.31
CA PHE A 141 -21.04 2.65 2.29
C PHE A 141 -22.33 2.56 1.45
N PRO A 142 -23.43 3.16 1.94
CA PRO A 142 -24.68 3.28 1.18
C PRO A 142 -24.47 4.18 -0.05
N LYS A 143 -25.22 3.94 -1.12
CA LYS A 143 -25.04 4.61 -2.43
C LYS A 143 -24.94 6.13 -2.34
N SER A 144 -25.72 6.77 -1.46
CA SER A 144 -25.73 8.23 -1.25
C SER A 144 -24.45 8.78 -0.61
N GLU A 145 -23.73 7.98 0.20
CA GLU A 145 -22.52 8.43 0.91
C GLU A 145 -21.22 8.03 0.17
N ARG A 146 -21.30 7.18 -0.86
CA ARG A 146 -20.12 6.72 -1.63
C ARG A 146 -19.28 7.85 -2.21
N PRO A 147 -19.85 8.93 -2.78
CA PRO A 147 -19.04 10.06 -3.28
C PRO A 147 -18.27 10.76 -2.16
N ILE A 148 -18.87 10.89 -0.97
CA ILE A 148 -18.21 11.49 0.20
C ILE A 148 -17.07 10.60 0.68
N ALA A 149 -17.31 9.29 0.79
CA ALA A 149 -16.28 8.33 1.16
C ALA A 149 -15.13 8.30 0.14
N ALA A 150 -15.42 8.38 -1.16
CA ALA A 150 -14.43 8.49 -2.22
C ALA A 150 -13.60 9.78 -2.12
N GLY A 151 -14.25 10.91 -1.82
CA GLY A 151 -13.56 12.18 -1.57
C GLY A 151 -12.56 12.07 -0.42
N TRP A 152 -12.97 11.49 0.71
CA TRP A 152 -12.09 11.25 1.86
C TRP A 152 -10.97 10.25 1.56
N ALA A 153 -11.25 9.17 0.82
CA ALA A 153 -10.19 8.25 0.37
C ALA A 153 -9.15 8.99 -0.50
N GLY A 154 -9.59 9.96 -1.30
CA GLY A 154 -8.74 10.86 -2.08
C GLY A 154 -7.73 11.64 -1.24
N VAL A 155 -8.14 12.10 -0.05
CA VAL A 155 -7.28 12.85 0.88
C VAL A 155 -6.07 12.03 1.31
N GLY A 156 -6.18 10.70 1.42
CA GLY A 156 -5.07 9.82 1.76
C GLY A 156 -3.90 9.94 0.78
N PHE A 157 -4.19 10.07 -0.51
CA PHE A 157 -3.17 10.27 -1.55
C PHE A 157 -2.45 11.61 -1.39
N SER A 158 -3.21 12.69 -1.15
CA SER A 158 -2.65 14.03 -0.95
C SER A 158 -1.79 14.10 0.32
N ILE A 159 -2.25 13.52 1.42
CA ILE A 159 -1.48 13.44 2.67
C ILE A 159 -0.19 12.64 2.42
N GLY A 160 -0.27 11.50 1.75
CA GLY A 160 0.90 10.69 1.42
C GLY A 160 1.93 11.45 0.60
N ALA A 161 1.50 12.15 -0.45
CA ALA A 161 2.39 12.97 -1.27
C ALA A 161 3.01 14.15 -0.48
N MET A 162 2.24 14.78 0.41
CA MET A 162 2.71 15.89 1.26
C MET A 162 3.73 15.42 2.31
N LEU A 163 3.48 14.26 2.94
CA LEU A 163 4.34 13.71 3.99
C LEU A 163 5.57 12.97 3.43
N ALA A 164 5.54 12.55 2.17
CA ALA A 164 6.63 11.80 1.56
C ALA A 164 7.99 12.55 1.65
N PRO A 165 8.13 13.81 1.17
CA PRO A 165 9.42 14.52 1.23
C PRO A 165 10.03 14.61 2.64
N PRO A 166 9.33 15.10 3.69
CA PRO A 166 9.94 15.22 5.01
C PRO A 166 10.27 13.85 5.64
N ILE A 167 9.43 12.84 5.45
CA ILE A 167 9.67 11.49 5.98
C ILE A 167 10.89 10.86 5.32
N ILE A 168 10.96 10.92 3.99
CA ILE A 168 12.05 10.33 3.22
C ILE A 168 13.35 11.08 3.47
N TYR A 169 13.31 12.41 3.56
CA TYR A 169 14.48 13.21 3.92
C TYR A 169 15.03 12.84 5.30
N PHE A 170 14.17 12.69 6.31
CA PHE A 170 14.61 12.29 7.65
C PHE A 170 15.28 10.90 7.66
N ALA A 171 14.67 9.93 6.97
CA ALA A 171 15.22 8.58 6.86
C ALA A 171 16.55 8.58 6.06
N HIS A 172 16.61 9.37 4.98
CA HIS A 172 17.81 9.55 4.16
C HIS A 172 18.96 10.19 4.95
N ALA A 173 18.71 11.28 5.68
CA ALA A 173 19.72 11.96 6.47
C ALA A 173 20.30 11.07 7.58
N SER A 174 19.52 10.10 8.07
CA SER A 174 19.93 9.20 9.15
C SER A 174 20.66 7.95 8.64
N PHE A 175 20.26 7.41 7.48
CA PHE A 175 20.64 6.06 7.04
C PHE A 175 20.99 5.95 5.55
N GLY A 176 21.14 7.08 4.85
CA GLY A 176 21.37 7.15 3.41
C GLY A 176 20.15 6.74 2.59
N TRP A 177 20.33 6.67 1.26
CA TRP A 177 19.25 6.33 0.34
C TRP A 177 18.71 4.91 0.53
N GLN A 178 19.58 3.97 0.91
CA GLN A 178 19.17 2.60 1.23
C GLN A 178 18.21 2.59 2.42
N GLY A 179 18.57 3.30 3.49
CA GLY A 179 17.76 3.40 4.68
C GLY A 179 16.44 4.12 4.46
N ALA A 180 16.38 5.07 3.53
CA ALA A 180 15.12 5.70 3.13
C ALA A 180 14.12 4.69 2.53
N PHE A 181 14.56 3.82 1.63
CA PHE A 181 13.71 2.73 1.10
C PHE A 181 13.31 1.72 2.17
N MET A 182 14.26 1.31 3.03
CA MET A 182 13.98 0.41 4.14
C MET A 182 12.95 0.99 5.11
N PHE A 183 13.09 2.27 5.47
CA PHE A 183 12.19 2.96 6.38
C PHE A 183 10.77 3.06 5.82
N THR A 184 10.62 3.53 4.56
CA THR A 184 9.29 3.64 3.95
C THR A 184 8.65 2.28 3.72
N GLY A 185 9.43 1.26 3.39
CA GLY A 185 8.94 -0.12 3.26
C GLY A 185 8.55 -0.75 4.60
N ALA A 186 9.30 -0.47 5.67
CA ALA A 186 8.94 -0.91 7.02
C ALA A 186 7.66 -0.22 7.52
N LEU A 187 7.48 1.07 7.22
CA LEU A 187 6.24 1.79 7.51
C LEU A 187 5.04 1.15 6.77
N ALA A 188 5.25 0.70 5.53
CA ALA A 188 4.25 -0.04 4.78
C ALA A 188 3.93 -1.39 5.40
N LEU A 189 4.93 -2.17 5.80
CA LEU A 189 4.72 -3.44 6.49
C LEU A 189 4.01 -3.26 7.84
N LEU A 190 4.29 -2.18 8.57
CA LEU A 190 3.63 -1.89 9.85
C LEU A 190 2.13 -1.64 9.69
N TRP A 191 1.71 -1.15 8.52
CA TRP A 191 0.30 -0.91 8.23
C TRP A 191 -0.46 -2.20 7.87
N VAL A 192 0.22 -3.21 7.30
CA VAL A 192 -0.36 -4.50 6.89
C VAL A 192 -0.78 -5.34 8.09
#